data_AF-A0A414SKD3-F1
#
_entry.id   AF-A0A414SKD3-F1
#
_cell.length_a   1.000
_cell.length_b   1.000
_cell.length_c   1.000
_cell.angle_alpha   90.00
_cell.angle_beta   90.00
_cell.angle_gamma   90.00
#
_symmetry.space_group_name_H-M   'P 1'
#
loop_
_entity.id
_entity.type
_entity.pdbx_description
1 polymer ?
#
loop_
_entity_poly.entity_id
_entity_poly.type
_entity_poly.pdbx_seq_one_letter_code
_entity_poly.pdbx_strand_id
1 'polypeptide(L)'
;MDRRNRKYYLVRLPYCHNACVKKLKEIKTVKISNPYDFDKDRKYGYANCLIGFSNNVENSILTILNSKWEYGYKAKYNEITKEMIGH
;
A
#
# COMPACT_ATOMS: atom_id res chain seq x y z
N MET A 1 17.96 -0.13 -8.82
CA MET A 1 16.56 -0.58 -9.02
C MET A 1 15.93 0.30 -10.08
N ASP A 2 15.64 -0.25 -11.26
CA ASP A 2 15.21 0.53 -12.42
C ASP A 2 13.83 1.18 -12.17
N ARG A 3 13.73 2.50 -12.38
CA ARG A 3 12.50 3.28 -12.13
C ARG A 3 11.41 2.98 -13.16
N ARG A 4 11.74 2.39 -14.32
CA ARG A 4 10.81 2.14 -15.42
C ARG A 4 9.95 0.88 -15.24
N ASN A 5 10.33 -0.01 -14.31
CA ASN A 5 9.62 -1.28 -14.08
C ASN A 5 8.88 -1.30 -12.74
N ARG A 6 8.22 -0.18 -12.42
CA ARG A 6 7.48 0.00 -11.17
C ARG A 6 5.99 0.20 -11.44
N LYS A 7 5.18 -0.50 -10.66
CA LYS A 7 3.74 -0.28 -10.53
C LYS A 7 3.45 0.56 -9.29
N TYR A 8 2.33 1.26 -9.32
CA TYR A 8 1.88 2.13 -8.23
C TYR A 8 0.42 1.87 -7.93
N TYR A 9 0.11 1.50 -6.69
CA TYR A 9 -1.26 1.29 -6.24
C TYR A 9 -1.65 2.36 -5.24
N LEU A 10 -2.83 2.95 -5.44
CA LEU A 10 -3.51 3.71 -4.40
C LEU A 10 -4.28 2.71 -3.53
N VAL A 11 -3.90 2.61 -2.26
CA VAL A 11 -4.40 1.59 -1.34
C VAL A 11 -5.13 2.24 -0.18
N ARG A 12 -6.38 1.86 0.04
CA ARG A 12 -7.14 2.12 1.26
C ARG A 12 -6.92 0.95 2.22
N LEU A 13 -6.10 1.18 3.22
CA LEU A 13 -5.77 0.20 4.24
C LEU A 13 -6.95 -0.01 5.20
N PRO A 14 -7.14 -1.25 5.70
CA PRO A 14 -8.16 -1.56 6.67
C PRO A 14 -7.82 -0.98 8.05
N TYR A 15 -8.77 -1.07 8.98
CA TYR A 15 -8.66 -0.58 10.36
C TYR A 15 -7.33 -0.97 11.04
N CYS A 16 -6.83 -2.18 10.80
CA CYS A 16 -5.59 -2.70 11.37
C CYS A 16 -4.40 -2.54 10.40
N HIS A 17 -4.26 -1.32 9.88
CA HIS A 17 -3.27 -0.95 8.87
C HIS A 17 -1.82 -1.27 9.28
N ASN A 18 -1.48 -1.24 10.57
CA ASN A 18 -0.13 -1.49 11.06
C ASN A 18 0.43 -2.87 10.68
N ALA A 19 -0.38 -3.93 10.81
CA ALA A 19 0.05 -5.29 10.46
C ALA A 19 0.25 -5.44 8.95
N CYS A 20 -0.69 -4.91 8.15
CA CYS A 20 -0.61 -4.89 6.70
C CYS A 20 0.64 -4.13 6.22
N VAL A 21 0.87 -2.92 6.76
CA VAL A 21 2.04 -2.09 6.44
C VAL A 21 3.36 -2.76 6.84
N LYS A 22 3.41 -3.42 8.00
CA LYS A 22 4.61 -4.16 8.44
C LYS A 22 4.96 -5.26 7.44
N LYS A 23 3.96 -6.05 7.01
CA LYS A 23 4.10 -7.09 5.98
C LYS A 23 4.54 -6.53 4.62
N LEU A 24 3.97 -5.41 4.19
CA LEU A 24 4.39 -4.74 2.96
C LEU A 24 5.86 -4.27 3.02
N LYS A 25 6.30 -3.76 4.17
CA LYS A 25 7.69 -3.33 4.40
C LYS A 25 8.70 -4.48 4.45
N GLU A 26 8.28 -5.73 4.67
CA GLU A 26 9.16 -6.90 4.55
C GLU A 26 9.66 -7.10 3.11
N ILE A 27 8.90 -6.61 2.12
CA ILE A 27 9.29 -6.67 0.71
C ILE A 27 10.18 -5.47 0.38
N LYS A 28 11.50 -5.70 0.28
CA LYS A 28 12.53 -4.66 0.07
C LYS A 28 12.26 -3.69 -1.10
N THR A 29 11.52 -4.15 -2.09
CA THR A 29 11.22 -3.41 -3.32
C THR A 29 10.04 -2.46 -3.19
N VAL A 30 9.28 -2.56 -2.09
CA VAL A 30 8.10 -1.76 -1.81
C VAL A 30 8.50 -0.42 -1.20
N LYS A 31 7.91 0.63 -1.73
CA LYS A 31 7.91 1.98 -1.16
C LYS A 31 6.48 2.35 -0.85
N ILE A 32 6.23 2.78 0.37
CA ILE A 32 4.94 3.30 0.78
C ILE A 32 5.13 4.81 0.96
N SER A 33 4.44 5.60 0.15
CA SER A 33 4.38 7.07 0.27
C SER A 33 3.00 7.46 0.75
N ASN A 34 2.94 8.48 1.60
CA ASN A 34 1.66 9.03 2.02
C ASN A 34 1.73 10.57 2.01
N PRO A 35 0.93 11.26 1.18
CA PRO A 35 0.80 12.72 1.21
C PRO A 35 -0.19 13.21 2.28
N TYR A 36 -1.03 12.32 2.80
CA TYR A 36 -1.80 12.57 4.01
C TYR A 36 -1.04 11.94 5.15
N ASP A 37 -0.59 12.78 6.07
CA ASP A 37 0.10 12.39 7.27
C ASP A 37 -0.51 11.10 7.83
N PHE A 38 0.34 10.15 8.23
CA PHE A 38 -0.05 9.03 9.09
C PHE A 38 -0.46 9.63 10.43
N ASP A 39 -1.60 10.33 10.44
CA ASP A 39 -2.10 11.18 11.50
C ASP A 39 -2.06 10.33 12.77
N LYS A 40 -1.04 10.62 13.58
CA LYS A 40 -0.60 9.81 14.71
C LYS A 40 -1.66 9.71 15.80
N ASP A 41 -2.79 10.41 15.64
CA ASP A 41 -3.87 10.54 16.60
C ASP A 41 -5.20 9.94 16.14
N ARG A 42 -5.36 9.56 14.86
CA ARG A 42 -6.58 8.86 14.41
C ARG A 42 -6.47 7.36 14.59
N LYS A 43 -6.67 6.94 15.84
CA LYS A 43 -6.87 5.53 16.27
C LYS A 43 -8.04 4.84 15.54
N TYR A 44 -8.89 5.60 14.82
CA TYR A 44 -10.09 5.11 14.15
C TYR A 44 -10.29 5.80 12.79
N GLY A 45 -9.79 5.19 11.70
CA GLY A 45 -9.98 5.71 10.33
C GLY A 45 -9.33 4.85 9.25
N TYR A 46 -9.89 4.90 8.03
CA TYR A 46 -9.27 4.30 6.86
C TYR A 46 -8.10 5.18 6.41
N ALA A 47 -6.90 4.61 6.30
CA ALA A 47 -5.73 5.30 5.77
C ALA A 47 -5.58 4.99 4.28
N ASN A 48 -5.49 6.03 3.45
CA ASN A 48 -5.04 5.86 2.06
C ASN A 48 -3.52 5.97 2.02
N CYS A 49 -2.85 5.15 1.23
CA CYS A 49 -1.43 5.28 0.96
C CYS A 49 -1.13 4.92 -0.50
N LEU A 50 -0.02 5.46 -1.00
CA LEU A 50 0.54 5.09 -2.28
C LEU A 50 1.58 4.00 -2.07
N ILE A 51 1.45 2.89 -2.77
CA ILE A 51 2.43 1.81 -2.75
C ILE A 51 3.08 1.72 -4.13
N GLY A 52 4.38 2.02 -4.21
CA GLY A 52 5.20 1.77 -5.39
C GLY A 52 6.03 0.51 -5.20
N PHE A 53 6.04 -0.40 -6.17
CA PHE A 53 6.80 -1.65 -6.09
C PHE A 53 7.26 -2.12 -7.47
N SER A 54 8.20 -3.07 -7.52
CA SER A 54 8.63 -3.67 -8.78
C SER A 54 7.64 -4.71 -9.29
N ASN A 55 7.43 -4.77 -10.61
CA ASN A 55 6.44 -5.66 -11.21
C ASN A 55 6.60 -7.14 -10.81
N ASN A 56 7.84 -7.58 -10.56
CA ASN A 56 8.14 -8.96 -10.16
C ASN A 56 7.63 -9.36 -8.76
N VAL A 57 7.24 -8.40 -7.91
CA VAL A 57 6.67 -8.68 -6.58
C VAL A 57 5.16 -8.44 -6.51
N GLU A 58 4.52 -8.09 -7.63
CA GLU A 58 3.10 -7.73 -7.69
C GLU A 58 2.20 -8.79 -7.06
N ASN A 59 2.41 -10.07 -7.40
CA ASN A 59 1.63 -11.17 -6.84
C ASN A 59 1.73 -11.22 -5.31
N SER A 60 2.92 -11.02 -4.74
CA SER A 60 3.10 -10.97 -3.29
C SER A 60 2.38 -9.79 -2.65
N ILE A 61 2.37 -8.62 -3.32
CA ILE A 61 1.61 -7.44 -2.87
C ILE A 61 0.12 -7.74 -2.88
N LEU A 62 -0.39 -8.29 -3.99
CA LEU A 62 -1.80 -8.66 -4.12
C LEU A 62 -2.21 -9.69 -3.06
N THR A 63 -1.36 -10.67 -2.74
CA THR A 63 -1.61 -11.63 -1.65
C THR A 63 -1.78 -10.91 -0.30
N ILE A 64 -0.89 -9.97 0.01
CA ILE A 64 -0.95 -9.20 1.26
C ILE A 64 -2.21 -8.31 1.30
N LEU A 65 -2.51 -7.58 0.22
CA LEU A 65 -3.67 -6.67 0.17
C LEU A 65 -5.01 -7.42 0.23
N ASN A 66 -5.10 -8.60 -0.40
CA ASN A 66 -6.29 -9.44 -0.40
C ASN A 66 -6.43 -10.35 0.82
N SER A 67 -5.40 -10.45 1.66
CA SER A 67 -5.47 -11.18 2.92
C SER A 67 -6.50 -10.55 3.85
N LYS A 68 -7.20 -11.39 4.62
CA LYS A 68 -8.05 -10.92 5.70
C LYS A 68 -7.14 -10.48 6.84
N TRP A 69 -7.18 -9.20 7.18
CA TRP A 69 -6.49 -8.67 8.35
C TRP A 69 -7.43 -8.76 9.56
N GLU A 70 -6.97 -8.24 10.69
CA GLU A 70 -7.76 -8.24 11.94
C GLU A 70 -9.16 -7.64 11.69
N TYR A 71 -10.18 -8.29 12.26
CA TYR A 71 -11.62 -8.08 12.00
C TYR A 71 -12.13 -8.47 10.60
N GLY A 72 -11.34 -9.17 9.79
CA GLY A 72 -11.78 -9.75 8.50
C GLY A 72 -11.81 -8.76 7.33
N TYR A 73 -11.37 -7.52 7.53
CA TYR A 73 -11.31 -6.50 6.48
C TYR A 73 -10.13 -6.71 5.55
N LYS A 74 -10.36 -6.42 4.26
CA LYS A 74 -9.34 -6.41 3.21
C LYS A 74 -8.95 -4.99 2.85
N ALA A 75 -7.74 -4.80 2.35
CA ALA A 75 -7.38 -3.54 1.72
C ALA A 75 -8.14 -3.39 0.40
N LYS A 76 -8.53 -2.16 0.07
CA LYS A 76 -8.99 -1.82 -1.29
C LYS A 76 -7.84 -1.16 -2.02
N TYR A 77 -7.64 -1.47 -3.29
CA TYR A 77 -6.56 -0.88 -4.07
C TYR A 77 -6.98 -0.68 -5.52
N ASN A 78 -6.42 0.36 -6.13
CA ASN A 78 -6.53 0.64 -7.55
C ASN A 78 -5.11 0.83 -8.12
N GLU A 79 -4.81 0.21 -9.26
CA GLU A 79 -3.61 0.52 -10.01
C GLU A 79 -3.72 1.95 -10.55
N ILE A 80 -2.64 2.73 -10.40
CA ILE A 80 -2.53 4.08 -10.93
C ILE A 80 -1.22 4.23 -11.70
N THR A 81 -1.21 5.14 -12.66
CA THR A 81 0.02 5.47 -13.38
C THR A 81 0.84 6.50 -12.63
N LYS A 82 2.13 6.60 -12.94
CA LYS A 82 3.00 7.64 -12.39
C LYS A 82 2.46 9.05 -12.66
N GLU A 83 1.82 9.25 -13.81
CA GLU A 83 1.24 10.55 -14.22
C GLU A 83 0.10 10.99 -13.29
N MET A 84 -0.62 10.03 -12.69
CA MET A 84 -1.71 10.30 -11.74
C MET A 84 -1.21 10.66 -10.33
N ILE A 85 0.08 10.50 -10.02
CA ILE A 85 0.63 10.70 -8.67
C ILE A 85 0.92 12.19 -8.37
N GLY A 86 0.73 13.07 -9.35
CA GLY A 86 1.07 14.50 -9.23
C GLY A 86 2.57 14.74 -9.37
N HIS A 87 2.92 15.85 -10.03
CA HIS A 87 4.30 16.30 -10.23
C HIS A 87 4.94 16.75 -8.92
#